data_AF-A0A377GNG4-F1
#
_entry.id   AF-A0A377GNG4-F1
#
_cell.length_a   1.000
_cell.length_b   1.000
_cell.length_c   1.000
_cell.angle_alpha   90.00
_cell.angle_beta   90.00
_cell.angle_gamma   90.00
#
_symmetry.space_group_name_H-M   'P 1'
#
loop_
_entity.id
_entity.type
_entity.pdbx_description
1 polymer ?
#
loop_
_entity_poly.entity_id
_entity_poly.type
_entity_poly.pdbx_seq_one_letter_code
_entity_poly.pdbx_strand_id
1 'polypeptide(L)'
;MLEKDLQNALTKPEEFKRIIADNRDLRWAAQQFPNLADELIRHVLNDPQEFKRLIENNYQLRETARQFPSHADELISHVLNDPEEYKRLIEHNIGLLLVAEQFPNHADELIRRVVEDTEEFKRLIENNSDLRETAEQFPNHAEALISRMLNDPGEFNRLIENNYSLQLTAQQFPNHAEELISRVLNDLEEFKRLITSLYELRETAEQFPNHAEILGKESLEEALESLKELLRQKDLKELGKNARIMGLFRAQEKTSLHELPPEIAEKIIKDNRSSSHISDEEAEKKIEEEYNKGIQQITSKK
;
A
#
# COMPACT_ATOMS: atom_id res chain seq x y z
N MET A 1 -28.31 -37.61 21.47
CA MET A 1 -26.97 -38.12 21.14
C MET A 1 -26.44 -38.84 22.37
N LEU A 2 -26.09 -40.12 22.28
CA LEU A 2 -25.44 -40.84 23.37
C LEU A 2 -23.91 -40.85 23.15
N GLU A 3 -23.12 -40.97 24.22
CA GLU A 3 -21.65 -41.01 24.14
C GLU A 3 -21.15 -42.14 23.21
N LYS A 4 -21.79 -43.31 23.26
CA LYS A 4 -21.50 -44.45 22.39
C LYS A 4 -21.74 -44.14 20.91
N ASP A 5 -22.71 -43.28 20.60
CA ASP A 5 -22.98 -42.88 19.21
C ASP A 5 -21.82 -42.04 18.67
N LEU A 6 -21.27 -41.13 19.48
CA LEU A 6 -20.11 -40.32 19.14
C LEU A 6 -18.83 -41.16 19.01
N GLN A 7 -18.58 -42.09 19.93
CA GLN A 7 -17.44 -43.01 19.83
C GLN A 7 -17.49 -43.83 18.54
N ASN A 8 -18.67 -44.34 18.18
CA ASN A 8 -18.85 -45.04 16.91
C ASN A 8 -18.62 -44.10 15.71
N ALA A 9 -19.11 -42.87 15.78
CA ALA A 9 -18.98 -41.88 14.71
C ALA A 9 -17.53 -41.47 14.45
N LEU A 10 -16.70 -41.35 15.49
CA LEU A 10 -15.26 -41.05 15.34
C LEU A 10 -14.49 -42.08 14.48
N THR A 11 -15.04 -43.29 14.33
CA THR A 11 -14.46 -44.35 13.49
C THR A 11 -15.15 -44.50 12.12
N LYS A 12 -16.20 -43.73 11.86
CA LYS A 12 -17.06 -43.85 10.67
C LYS A 12 -17.40 -42.46 10.11
N PRO A 13 -16.70 -42.00 9.05
CA PRO A 13 -16.86 -40.64 8.52
C PRO A 13 -18.31 -40.24 8.22
N GLU A 14 -19.10 -41.13 7.63
CA GLU A 14 -20.51 -40.84 7.32
C GLU A 14 -21.39 -40.72 8.57
N GLU A 15 -21.09 -41.46 9.64
CA GLU A 15 -21.79 -41.30 10.92
C GLU A 15 -21.37 -40.00 11.61
N PHE A 16 -20.08 -39.63 11.52
CA PHE A 16 -19.59 -38.34 12.02
C PHE A 16 -20.31 -37.18 11.36
N LYS A 17 -20.36 -37.14 10.03
CA LYS A 17 -21.10 -36.11 9.26
C LYS A 17 -22.58 -36.06 9.61
N ARG A 18 -23.20 -37.22 9.84
CA ARG A 18 -24.62 -37.31 10.21
C ARG A 18 -24.90 -36.78 11.62
N ILE A 19 -24.00 -37.03 12.57
CA ILE A 19 -24.17 -36.65 13.98
C ILE A 19 -23.72 -35.22 14.24
N ILE A 20 -22.62 -34.79 13.61
CA ILE A 20 -22.01 -33.48 13.72
C ILE A 20 -22.23 -32.77 12.39
N ALA A 21 -23.40 -32.16 12.20
CA ALA A 21 -23.78 -31.55 10.92
C ALA A 21 -23.08 -30.20 10.70
N ASP A 22 -22.85 -29.43 11.76
CA ASP A 22 -22.20 -28.12 11.71
C ASP A 22 -21.25 -27.86 12.89
N ASN A 23 -20.59 -26.70 12.89
CA ASN A 23 -19.72 -26.25 13.96
C ASN A 23 -20.39 -26.23 15.34
N ARG A 24 -21.68 -25.88 15.41
CA ARG A 24 -22.41 -25.77 16.67
C ARG A 24 -22.65 -27.16 17.24
N ASP A 25 -22.94 -28.16 16.41
CA ASP A 25 -23.05 -29.55 16.85
C ASP A 25 -21.73 -30.07 17.40
N LEU A 26 -20.59 -29.77 16.76
CA LEU A 26 -19.25 -30.12 17.24
C LEU A 26 -19.02 -29.54 18.63
N ARG A 27 -19.27 -28.25 18.76
CA ARG A 27 -19.12 -27.51 20.02
C ARG A 27 -20.08 -28.01 21.09
N TRP A 28 -21.33 -28.25 20.75
CA TRP A 28 -22.30 -28.81 21.68
C TRP A 28 -21.90 -30.20 22.15
N ALA A 29 -21.48 -31.09 21.24
CA ALA A 29 -21.03 -32.44 21.56
C ALA A 29 -19.81 -32.43 22.50
N ALA A 30 -18.81 -31.58 22.24
CA ALA A 30 -17.65 -31.45 23.12
C ALA A 30 -18.00 -30.88 24.52
N GLN A 31 -19.03 -30.03 24.64
CA GLN A 31 -19.53 -29.57 25.93
C GLN A 31 -20.26 -30.67 26.70
N GLN A 32 -21.08 -31.48 26.01
CA GLN A 32 -21.85 -32.55 26.65
C GLN A 32 -20.97 -33.76 27.01
N PHE A 33 -19.91 -34.01 26.25
CA PHE A 33 -19.01 -35.14 26.43
C PHE A 33 -17.54 -34.69 26.53
N PRO A 34 -17.12 -34.03 27.64
CA PRO A 34 -15.78 -33.46 27.76
C PRO A 34 -14.64 -34.45 27.56
N ASN A 35 -14.84 -35.72 27.94
CA ASN A 35 -13.85 -36.78 27.77
C ASN A 35 -13.54 -37.11 26.30
N LEU A 36 -14.45 -36.77 25.38
CA LEU A 36 -14.29 -36.97 23.94
C LEU A 36 -13.92 -35.69 23.21
N ALA A 37 -13.87 -34.52 23.89
CA ALA A 37 -13.65 -33.23 23.25
C ALA A 37 -12.32 -33.18 22.46
N ASP A 38 -11.25 -33.73 23.04
CA ASP A 38 -9.92 -33.81 22.40
C ASP A 38 -9.94 -34.68 21.14
N GLU A 39 -10.62 -35.83 21.18
CA GLU A 39 -10.75 -36.72 20.02
C GLU A 39 -11.62 -36.10 18.92
N LEU A 40 -12.70 -35.42 19.29
CA LEU A 40 -13.58 -34.71 18.35
C LEU A 40 -12.81 -33.65 17.57
N ILE A 41 -12.08 -32.77 18.24
CA ILE A 41 -11.34 -31.71 17.54
C ILE A 41 -10.17 -32.26 16.74
N ARG A 42 -9.46 -33.29 17.23
CA ARG A 42 -8.43 -33.98 16.45
C ARG A 42 -8.99 -34.64 15.19
N HIS A 43 -10.21 -35.18 15.23
CA HIS A 43 -10.85 -35.71 14.03
C HIS A 43 -11.04 -34.62 12.98
N VAL A 44 -11.47 -33.42 13.39
CA VAL A 44 -11.64 -32.25 12.51
C VAL A 44 -10.29 -31.76 11.96
N LEU A 45 -9.26 -31.66 12.81
CA LEU A 45 -7.93 -31.19 12.40
C LEU A 45 -7.23 -32.16 11.43
N ASN A 46 -7.43 -33.47 11.60
CA ASN A 46 -6.76 -34.48 10.76
C ASN A 46 -7.45 -34.71 9.40
N ASP A 47 -8.64 -34.17 9.17
CA ASP A 47 -9.35 -34.25 7.89
C ASP A 47 -9.64 -32.84 7.34
N PRO A 48 -8.92 -32.39 6.29
CA PRO A 48 -9.14 -31.08 5.68
C PRO A 48 -10.57 -30.85 5.20
N GLN A 49 -11.30 -31.89 4.79
CA GLN A 49 -12.70 -31.75 4.38
C GLN A 49 -13.60 -31.49 5.59
N GLU A 50 -13.34 -32.13 6.72
CA GLU A 50 -14.06 -31.88 7.97
C GLU A 50 -13.72 -30.50 8.54
N PHE A 51 -12.45 -30.10 8.50
CA PHE A 51 -12.05 -28.73 8.85
C PHE A 51 -12.81 -27.70 8.03
N LYS A 52 -12.82 -27.85 6.70
CA LYS A 52 -13.52 -26.92 5.79
C LYS A 52 -15.03 -26.90 6.03
N ARG A 53 -15.64 -28.07 6.25
CA ARG A 53 -17.07 -28.22 6.51
C ARG A 53 -17.51 -27.63 7.85
N LEU A 54 -16.68 -27.78 8.88
CA LEU A 54 -17.03 -27.41 10.25
C LEU A 54 -16.48 -26.06 10.68
N ILE A 55 -15.53 -25.50 9.94
CA ILE A 55 -14.95 -24.17 10.16
C ILE A 55 -15.13 -23.38 8.87
N GLU A 56 -16.34 -22.88 8.64
CA GLU A 56 -16.74 -22.22 7.39
C GLU A 56 -16.21 -20.79 7.27
N ASN A 57 -15.97 -20.10 8.39
CA ASN A 57 -15.52 -18.71 8.44
C ASN A 57 -14.67 -18.41 9.71
N ASN A 58 -14.05 -17.22 9.76
CA ASN A 58 -13.22 -16.84 10.92
C ASN A 58 -13.99 -16.77 12.25
N TYR A 59 -15.30 -16.51 12.23
CA TYR A 59 -16.08 -16.51 13.46
C TYR A 59 -16.12 -17.92 14.06
N GLN A 60 -16.42 -18.93 13.24
CA GLN A 60 -16.39 -20.33 13.66
C GLN A 60 -14.99 -20.79 14.06
N LEU A 61 -13.93 -20.33 13.37
CA LEU A 61 -12.54 -20.59 13.75
C LEU A 61 -12.26 -20.09 15.17
N ARG A 62 -12.57 -18.81 15.43
CA ARG A 62 -12.35 -18.16 16.74
C ARG A 62 -13.18 -18.79 17.85
N GLU A 63 -14.44 -19.09 17.58
CA GLU A 63 -15.33 -19.78 18.54
C GLU A 63 -14.85 -21.19 18.87
N THR A 64 -14.34 -21.92 17.87
CA THR A 64 -13.76 -23.25 18.06
C THR A 64 -12.48 -23.16 18.88
N ALA A 65 -11.58 -22.23 18.57
CA ALA A 65 -10.35 -22.02 19.35
C ALA A 65 -10.63 -21.65 20.82
N ARG A 66 -11.66 -20.86 21.10
CA ARG A 66 -12.08 -20.56 22.49
C ARG A 66 -12.55 -21.79 23.24
N GLN A 67 -13.24 -22.69 22.55
CA GLN A 67 -13.76 -23.90 23.16
C GLN A 67 -12.70 -25.01 23.30
N PHE A 68 -11.74 -25.06 22.38
CA PHE A 68 -10.64 -26.02 22.38
C PHE A 68 -9.30 -25.29 22.53
N PRO A 69 -9.03 -24.65 23.70
CA PRO A 69 -7.86 -23.77 23.85
C PRO A 69 -6.53 -24.51 23.69
N SER A 70 -6.45 -25.80 24.04
CA SER A 70 -5.24 -26.62 23.83
C SER A 70 -4.93 -26.89 22.36
N HIS A 71 -5.89 -26.65 21.46
CA HIS A 71 -5.79 -26.86 20.01
C HIS A 71 -5.84 -25.55 19.22
N ALA A 72 -5.87 -24.39 19.91
CA ALA A 72 -5.96 -23.09 19.26
C ALA A 72 -4.79 -22.83 18.30
N ASP A 73 -3.56 -23.20 18.70
CA ASP A 73 -2.38 -23.07 17.86
C ASP A 73 -2.42 -23.99 16.63
N GLU A 74 -2.95 -25.22 16.79
CA GLU A 74 -3.11 -26.16 15.66
C GLU A 74 -4.17 -25.65 14.67
N LEU A 75 -5.30 -25.14 15.17
CA LEU A 75 -6.36 -24.55 14.36
C LEU A 75 -5.85 -23.40 13.48
N ILE A 76 -5.14 -22.43 14.07
CA ILE A 76 -4.61 -21.31 13.29
C ILE A 76 -3.45 -21.73 12.39
N SER A 77 -2.66 -22.73 12.78
CA SER A 77 -1.61 -23.30 11.92
C SER A 77 -2.19 -23.91 10.65
N HIS A 78 -3.37 -24.53 10.68
CA HIS A 78 -4.05 -24.99 9.47
C HIS A 78 -4.36 -23.84 8.50
N VAL A 79 -4.85 -22.71 9.04
CA VAL A 79 -5.14 -21.51 8.24
C VAL A 79 -3.87 -20.90 7.67
N LEU A 80 -2.80 -20.84 8.47
CA LEU A 80 -1.53 -20.27 8.04
C LEU A 80 -0.81 -21.19 7.06
N ASN A 81 -0.89 -22.51 7.16
CA ASN A 81 -0.13 -23.38 6.26
C ASN A 81 -0.79 -23.59 4.88
N ASP A 82 -2.06 -23.21 4.72
CA ASP A 82 -2.78 -23.34 3.46
C ASP A 82 -3.27 -21.96 2.95
N PRO A 83 -2.74 -21.46 1.82
CA PRO A 83 -3.18 -20.18 1.23
C PRO A 83 -4.67 -20.10 0.91
N GLU A 84 -5.30 -21.22 0.52
CA GLU A 84 -6.74 -21.23 0.21
C GLU A 84 -7.57 -21.11 1.48
N GLU A 85 -7.14 -21.75 2.57
CA GLU A 85 -7.77 -21.63 3.88
C GLU A 85 -7.57 -20.23 4.48
N TYR A 86 -6.37 -19.64 4.29
CA TYR A 86 -6.11 -18.25 4.63
C TYR A 86 -7.09 -17.32 3.93
N LYS A 87 -7.22 -17.41 2.60
CA LYS A 87 -8.14 -16.57 1.83
C LYS A 87 -9.60 -16.77 2.24
N ARG A 88 -9.99 -18.04 2.45
CA ARG A 88 -11.37 -18.41 2.80
C ARG A 88 -11.77 -17.91 4.18
N LEU A 89 -10.88 -17.99 5.16
CA LEU A 89 -11.19 -17.65 6.55
C LEU A 89 -10.91 -16.17 6.86
N ILE A 90 -9.85 -15.61 6.27
CA ILE A 90 -9.47 -14.21 6.38
C ILE A 90 -9.98 -13.47 5.15
N GLU A 91 -11.30 -13.30 5.04
CA GLU A 91 -11.96 -12.75 3.84
C GLU A 91 -11.73 -11.24 3.67
N HIS A 92 -11.75 -10.50 4.78
CA HIS A 92 -11.65 -9.02 4.82
C HIS A 92 -10.72 -8.55 5.94
N ASN A 93 -10.37 -7.25 5.91
CA ASN A 93 -9.52 -6.59 6.91
C ASN A 93 -9.95 -6.88 8.35
N ILE A 94 -11.22 -6.61 8.68
CA ILE A 94 -11.76 -6.83 10.02
C ILE A 94 -11.63 -8.29 10.47
N GLY A 95 -11.70 -9.25 9.54
CA GLY A 95 -11.46 -10.66 9.81
C GLY A 95 -10.02 -10.94 10.21
N LEU A 96 -9.06 -10.34 9.50
CA LEU A 96 -7.63 -10.39 9.84
C LEU A 96 -7.40 -9.85 11.26
N LEU A 97 -7.92 -8.66 11.54
CA LEU A 97 -7.78 -7.97 12.83
C LEU A 97 -8.33 -8.82 13.99
N LEU A 98 -9.53 -9.36 13.84
CA LEU A 98 -10.19 -10.19 14.85
C LEU A 98 -9.50 -11.54 15.07
N VAL A 99 -8.92 -12.12 14.02
CA VAL A 99 -8.15 -13.37 14.15
C VAL A 99 -6.82 -13.09 14.83
N ALA A 100 -6.09 -12.04 14.43
CA ALA A 100 -4.83 -11.68 15.08
C ALA A 100 -4.99 -11.35 16.56
N GLU A 101 -6.08 -10.69 16.95
CA GLU A 101 -6.42 -10.45 18.37
C GLU A 101 -6.63 -11.76 19.15
N GLN A 102 -7.30 -12.74 18.54
CA GLN A 102 -7.58 -14.03 19.17
C GLN A 102 -6.35 -14.96 19.23
N PHE A 103 -5.43 -14.82 18.29
CA PHE A 103 -4.21 -15.64 18.15
C PHE A 103 -2.95 -14.75 18.21
N PRO A 104 -2.64 -14.13 19.36
CA PRO A 104 -1.58 -13.13 19.44
C PRO A 104 -0.19 -13.67 19.11
N ASN A 105 0.08 -14.96 19.37
CA ASN A 105 1.35 -15.61 19.03
C ASN A 105 1.55 -15.80 17.50
N HIS A 106 0.48 -15.67 16.72
CA HIS A 106 0.45 -15.83 15.27
C HIS A 106 0.10 -14.54 14.53
N ALA A 107 -0.16 -13.45 15.27
CA ALA A 107 -0.50 -12.14 14.74
C ALA A 107 0.54 -11.62 13.75
N ASP A 108 1.82 -11.82 14.06
CA ASP A 108 2.95 -11.41 13.19
C ASP A 108 2.94 -12.14 11.84
N GLU A 109 2.72 -13.46 11.86
CA GLU A 109 2.68 -14.28 10.64
C GLU A 109 1.45 -13.96 9.78
N LEU A 110 0.31 -13.66 10.41
CA LEU A 110 -0.90 -13.21 9.73
C LEU A 110 -0.64 -11.91 8.95
N ILE A 111 -0.10 -10.87 9.61
CA ILE A 111 0.13 -9.58 8.95
C ILE A 111 1.29 -9.63 7.95
N ARG A 112 2.32 -10.45 8.20
CA ARG A 112 3.47 -10.61 7.30
C ARG A 112 3.04 -11.00 5.89
N ARG A 113 2.02 -11.87 5.75
CA ARG A 113 1.44 -12.22 4.45
C ARG A 113 0.87 -11.02 3.71
N VAL A 114 0.16 -10.14 4.41
CA VAL A 114 -0.44 -8.92 3.83
C VAL A 114 0.65 -7.95 3.37
N VAL A 115 1.74 -7.85 4.13
CA VAL A 115 2.85 -6.96 3.80
C VAL A 115 3.65 -7.50 2.59
N GLU A 116 3.90 -8.81 2.53
CA GLU A 116 4.75 -9.43 1.51
C GLU A 116 4.03 -9.71 0.19
N ASP A 117 2.75 -10.08 0.22
CA ASP A 117 1.98 -10.44 -0.97
C ASP A 117 1.11 -9.27 -1.47
N THR A 118 1.30 -8.91 -2.74
CA THR A 118 0.56 -7.83 -3.39
C THR A 118 -0.94 -8.05 -3.48
N GLU A 119 -1.35 -9.27 -3.78
CA GLU A 119 -2.77 -9.58 -3.93
C GLU A 119 -3.44 -9.65 -2.55
N GLU A 120 -2.74 -10.14 -1.53
CA GLU A 120 -3.25 -10.08 -0.15
C GLU A 120 -3.33 -8.65 0.39
N PHE A 121 -2.33 -7.80 0.10
CA PHE A 121 -2.40 -6.38 0.43
C PHE A 121 -3.63 -5.72 -0.18
N LYS A 122 -3.86 -5.89 -1.48
CA LYS A 122 -5.02 -5.30 -2.18
C LYS A 122 -6.34 -5.82 -1.65
N ARG A 123 -6.41 -7.13 -1.39
CA ARG A 123 -7.62 -7.82 -0.94
C ARG A 123 -7.98 -7.45 0.51
N LEU A 124 -7.00 -7.30 1.39
CA LEU A 124 -7.23 -7.08 2.81
C LEU A 124 -7.09 -5.62 3.24
N ILE A 125 -6.45 -4.78 2.45
CA ILE A 125 -6.38 -3.33 2.66
C ILE A 125 -7.17 -2.69 1.53
N GLU A 126 -8.50 -2.66 1.61
CA GLU A 126 -9.36 -2.22 0.51
C GLU A 126 -9.42 -0.69 0.40
N ASN A 127 -9.28 0.01 1.53
CA ASN A 127 -9.38 1.47 1.61
C ASN A 127 -8.42 2.07 2.67
N ASN A 128 -8.44 3.40 2.79
CA ASN A 128 -7.60 4.13 3.75
C ASN A 128 -7.82 3.71 5.21
N SER A 129 -9.06 3.47 5.61
CA SER A 129 -9.39 3.07 6.99
C SER A 129 -8.74 1.74 7.30
N ASP A 130 -8.83 0.76 6.40
CA ASP A 130 -8.18 -0.55 6.58
C ASP A 130 -6.66 -0.41 6.75
N LEU A 131 -6.01 0.42 5.94
CA LEU A 131 -4.55 0.66 6.05
C LEU A 131 -4.21 1.20 7.43
N ARG A 132 -4.96 2.20 7.87
CA ARG A 132 -4.78 2.92 9.13
C ARG A 132 -5.06 2.03 10.34
N GLU A 133 -6.18 1.32 10.36
CA GLU A 133 -6.56 0.39 11.43
C GLU A 133 -5.56 -0.77 11.52
N THR A 134 -5.13 -1.31 10.39
CA THR A 134 -4.11 -2.37 10.36
C THR A 134 -2.78 -1.86 10.90
N ALA A 135 -2.32 -0.68 10.48
CA ALA A 135 -1.07 -0.12 11.00
C ALA A 135 -1.12 0.20 12.49
N GLU A 136 -2.29 0.59 13.02
CA GLU A 136 -2.49 0.79 14.45
C GLU A 136 -2.44 -0.53 15.24
N GLN A 137 -3.06 -1.59 14.72
CA GLN A 137 -3.06 -2.90 15.37
C GLN A 137 -1.71 -3.63 15.25
N PHE A 138 -0.95 -3.39 14.18
CA PHE A 138 0.35 -4.00 13.92
C PHE A 138 1.46 -2.94 13.83
N PRO A 139 1.83 -2.28 14.94
CA PRO A 139 2.77 -1.15 14.92
C PRO A 139 4.16 -1.53 14.39
N ASN A 140 4.59 -2.78 14.55
CA ASN A 140 5.87 -3.26 14.00
C ASN A 140 5.87 -3.38 12.47
N HIS A 141 4.69 -3.41 11.83
CA HIS A 141 4.50 -3.52 10.39
C HIS A 141 3.96 -2.23 9.76
N ALA A 142 3.62 -1.23 10.58
CA ALA A 142 3.10 0.07 10.13
C ALA A 142 3.99 0.73 9.06
N GLU A 143 5.32 0.68 9.26
CA GLU A 143 6.29 1.22 8.31
C GLU A 143 6.26 0.51 6.95
N ALA A 144 6.13 -0.82 6.95
CA ALA A 144 6.09 -1.60 5.72
C ALA A 144 4.77 -1.38 4.97
N LEU A 145 3.66 -1.27 5.70
CA LEU A 145 2.34 -0.96 5.13
C LEU A 145 2.32 0.42 4.45
N ILE A 146 2.78 1.47 5.13
CA ILE A 146 2.81 2.82 4.55
C ILE A 146 3.79 2.92 3.39
N SER A 147 4.98 2.32 3.52
CA SER A 147 5.98 2.26 2.45
C SER A 147 5.43 1.60 1.19
N ARG A 148 4.61 0.56 1.35
CA ARG A 148 4.00 -0.14 0.22
C ARG A 148 3.03 0.77 -0.56
N MET A 149 2.16 1.48 0.15
CA MET A 149 1.27 2.48 -0.47
C MET A 149 2.07 3.62 -1.12
N LEU A 150 3.13 4.11 -0.49
CA LEU A 150 3.92 5.23 -1.01
C LEU A 150 4.72 4.87 -2.27
N ASN A 151 5.25 3.65 -2.35
CA ASN A 151 6.10 3.21 -3.47
C ASN A 151 5.31 2.78 -4.71
N ASP A 152 4.01 2.50 -4.59
CA ASP A 152 3.15 2.11 -5.72
C ASP A 152 2.12 3.21 -6.04
N PRO A 153 2.19 3.84 -7.23
CA PRO A 153 1.21 4.85 -7.62
C PRO A 153 -0.24 4.39 -7.68
N GLY A 154 -0.49 3.14 -8.06
CA GLY A 154 -1.82 2.57 -8.05
C GLY A 154 -2.36 2.44 -6.64
N GLU A 155 -1.54 1.97 -5.70
CA GLU A 155 -1.92 1.84 -4.28
C GLU A 155 -2.12 3.21 -3.62
N PHE A 156 -1.25 4.19 -3.89
CA PHE A 156 -1.45 5.55 -3.41
C PHE A 156 -2.79 6.12 -3.90
N ASN A 157 -3.11 5.97 -5.19
CA ASN A 157 -4.34 6.52 -5.77
C ASN A 157 -5.58 5.81 -5.23
N ARG A 158 -5.49 4.49 -5.00
CA ARG A 158 -6.56 3.67 -4.43
C ARG A 158 -6.80 3.98 -2.95
N LEU A 159 -5.75 4.15 -2.16
CA LEU A 159 -5.85 4.31 -0.71
C LEU A 159 -5.95 5.77 -0.26
N ILE A 160 -5.48 6.72 -1.07
CA ILE A 160 -5.62 8.16 -0.85
C ILE A 160 -6.61 8.70 -1.88
N GLU A 161 -7.90 8.43 -1.66
CA GLU A 161 -8.97 8.77 -2.61
C GLU A 161 -9.27 10.28 -2.66
N ASN A 162 -9.10 10.99 -1.54
CA ASN A 162 -9.45 12.40 -1.38
C ASN A 162 -8.56 13.10 -0.33
N ASN A 163 -8.74 14.41 -0.16
CA ASN A 163 -7.99 15.21 0.81
C ASN A 163 -8.05 14.68 2.23
N TYR A 164 -9.23 14.24 2.66
CA TYR A 164 -9.45 13.77 4.01
C TYR A 164 -8.62 12.51 4.31
N SER A 165 -8.59 11.54 3.37
CA SER A 165 -7.72 10.37 3.47
C SER A 165 -6.24 10.74 3.52
N LEU A 166 -5.79 11.73 2.73
CA LEU A 166 -4.43 12.25 2.78
C LEU A 166 -4.07 12.80 4.16
N GLN A 167 -4.93 13.67 4.69
CA GLN A 167 -4.73 14.34 5.97
C GLN A 167 -4.68 13.35 7.13
N LEU A 168 -5.64 12.43 7.19
CA LEU A 168 -5.68 11.38 8.22
C LEU A 168 -4.45 10.48 8.17
N THR A 169 -4.01 10.11 6.97
CA THR A 169 -2.80 9.30 6.80
C THR A 169 -1.57 10.07 7.28
N ALA A 170 -1.42 11.33 6.90
CA ALA A 170 -0.30 12.16 7.35
C ALA A 170 -0.31 12.42 8.86
N GLN A 171 -1.49 12.48 9.50
CA GLN A 171 -1.60 12.57 10.96
C GLN A 171 -1.15 11.29 11.66
N GLN A 172 -1.51 10.12 11.11
CA GLN A 172 -1.12 8.83 11.69
C GLN A 172 0.34 8.46 11.41
N PHE A 173 0.87 8.86 10.26
CA PHE A 173 2.24 8.58 9.84
C PHE A 173 3.04 9.90 9.72
N PRO A 174 3.32 10.59 10.85
CA PRO A 174 3.93 11.93 10.81
C PRO A 174 5.33 11.93 10.18
N ASN A 175 6.07 10.81 10.27
CA ASN A 175 7.39 10.67 9.62
C ASN A 175 7.30 10.62 8.08
N HIS A 176 6.12 10.30 7.54
CA HIS A 176 5.83 10.19 6.10
C HIS A 176 4.97 11.35 5.59
N ALA A 177 4.55 12.27 6.46
CA ALA A 177 3.68 13.39 6.10
C ALA A 177 4.28 14.25 4.97
N GLU A 178 5.58 14.55 5.05
CA GLU A 178 6.28 15.31 4.00
C GLU A 178 6.37 14.56 2.68
N GLU A 179 6.54 13.23 2.70
CA GLU A 179 6.54 12.41 1.49
C GLU A 179 5.16 12.36 0.83
N LEU A 180 4.11 12.19 1.63
CA LEU A 180 2.71 12.22 1.20
C LEU A 180 2.38 13.53 0.48
N ILE A 181 2.63 14.67 1.11
CA ILE A 181 2.32 15.97 0.50
C ILE A 181 3.24 16.27 -0.68
N SER A 182 4.51 15.88 -0.61
CA SER A 182 5.45 16.05 -1.73
C SER A 182 4.96 15.31 -2.96
N ARG A 183 4.35 14.14 -2.82
CA ARG A 183 3.77 13.42 -3.95
C ARG A 183 2.65 14.21 -4.62
N VAL A 184 1.76 14.81 -3.83
CA VAL A 184 0.69 15.69 -4.33
C VAL A 184 1.24 16.94 -5.00
N LEU A 185 2.29 17.55 -4.43
CA LEU A 185 2.91 18.78 -4.95
C LEU A 185 3.95 18.54 -6.05
N ASN A 186 4.20 17.28 -6.43
CA ASN A 186 5.05 16.94 -7.57
C ASN A 186 4.23 16.50 -8.80
N ASP A 187 2.91 16.46 -8.70
CA ASP A 187 2.01 16.05 -9.79
C ASP A 187 0.76 16.94 -9.83
N LEU A 188 0.58 17.63 -10.95
CA LEU A 188 -0.53 18.56 -11.15
C LEU A 188 -1.90 17.84 -11.12
N GLU A 189 -1.98 16.61 -11.60
CA GLU A 189 -3.23 15.86 -11.62
C GLU A 189 -3.56 15.33 -10.22
N GLU A 190 -2.57 14.88 -9.45
CA GLU A 190 -2.77 14.52 -8.04
C GLU A 190 -3.22 15.73 -7.21
N PHE A 191 -2.62 16.89 -7.42
CA PHE A 191 -3.05 18.14 -6.78
C PHE A 191 -4.53 18.45 -7.09
N LYS A 192 -4.93 18.42 -8.37
CA LYS A 192 -6.32 18.68 -8.76
C LYS A 192 -7.29 17.63 -8.23
N ARG A 193 -6.86 16.37 -8.16
CA ARG A 193 -7.67 15.26 -7.68
C ARG A 193 -7.93 15.36 -6.19
N LEU A 194 -6.90 15.73 -5.42
CA LEU A 194 -6.96 15.74 -3.96
C LEU A 194 -7.34 17.09 -3.37
N ILE A 195 -7.11 18.20 -4.07
CA ILE A 195 -7.42 19.56 -3.60
C ILE A 195 -8.45 20.18 -4.53
N THR A 196 -9.72 19.97 -4.21
CA THR A 196 -10.85 20.32 -5.09
C THR A 196 -11.59 21.58 -4.65
N SER A 197 -11.35 22.04 -3.42
CA SER A 197 -11.98 23.22 -2.84
C SER A 197 -11.00 24.13 -2.09
N LEU A 198 -11.34 25.41 -1.97
CA LEU A 198 -10.57 26.36 -1.15
C LEU A 198 -10.53 25.96 0.34
N TYR A 199 -11.57 25.25 0.81
CA TYR A 199 -11.58 24.68 2.16
C TYR A 199 -10.48 23.63 2.33
N GLU A 200 -10.43 22.63 1.45
CA GLU A 200 -9.39 21.59 1.46
C GLU A 200 -7.98 22.19 1.30
N LEU A 201 -7.82 23.20 0.45
CA LEU A 201 -6.55 23.91 0.28
C LEU A 201 -6.06 24.51 1.61
N ARG A 202 -6.95 25.18 2.34
CA ARG A 202 -6.63 25.81 3.64
C ARG A 202 -6.32 24.79 4.72
N GLU A 203 -7.16 23.76 4.85
CA GLU A 203 -6.94 22.69 5.83
C GLU A 203 -5.60 21.98 5.55
N THR A 204 -5.27 21.75 4.28
CA THR A 204 -3.98 21.19 3.88
C THR A 204 -2.83 22.16 4.19
N ALA A 205 -3.00 23.46 3.98
CA ALA A 205 -1.99 24.46 4.33
C ALA A 205 -1.70 24.50 5.85
N GLU A 206 -2.73 24.33 6.68
CA GLU A 206 -2.59 24.28 8.13
C GLU A 206 -1.80 23.05 8.59
N GLN A 207 -2.07 21.89 7.97
CA GLN A 207 -1.36 20.65 8.27
C GLN A 207 0.07 20.62 7.72
N PHE A 208 0.32 21.30 6.59
CA PHE A 208 1.60 21.33 5.89
C PHE A 208 2.14 22.76 5.73
N PRO A 209 2.49 23.44 6.84
CA PRO A 209 2.85 24.86 6.83
C PRO A 209 4.12 25.16 6.03
N ASN A 210 4.99 24.17 5.81
CA ASN A 210 6.22 24.31 5.02
C ASN A 210 5.94 24.51 3.52
N HIS A 211 4.72 24.22 3.04
CA HIS A 211 4.32 24.32 1.64
C HIS A 211 3.36 25.49 1.39
N ALA A 212 3.34 26.48 2.28
CA ALA A 212 2.45 27.65 2.21
C ALA A 212 2.64 28.51 0.94
N GLU A 213 3.78 28.40 0.27
CA GLU A 213 4.03 29.02 -1.04
C GLU A 213 3.02 28.61 -2.12
N ILE A 214 2.51 27.37 -2.05
CA ILE A 214 1.47 26.81 -2.91
C ILE A 214 0.15 26.71 -2.16
N LEU A 215 0.15 26.09 -0.97
CA LEU A 215 -1.07 25.78 -0.25
C LEU A 215 -1.69 27.02 0.42
N GLY A 216 -0.89 28.05 0.70
CA GLY A 216 -1.34 29.28 1.37
C GLY A 216 -1.98 30.32 0.45
N LYS A 217 -2.30 29.98 -0.81
CA LYS A 217 -2.93 30.91 -1.75
C LYS A 217 -4.40 31.16 -1.42
N GLU A 218 -4.91 32.31 -1.87
CA GLU A 218 -6.27 32.74 -1.56
C GLU A 218 -7.33 32.09 -2.45
N SER A 219 -6.90 31.47 -3.57
CA SER A 219 -7.75 30.74 -4.51
C SER A 219 -7.07 29.46 -5.02
N LEU A 220 -7.88 28.52 -5.53
CA LEU A 220 -7.37 27.30 -6.16
C LEU A 220 -6.60 27.61 -7.45
N GLU A 221 -7.04 28.61 -8.21
CA GLU A 221 -6.39 29.05 -9.43
C GLU A 221 -4.98 29.57 -9.17
N GLU A 222 -4.80 30.39 -8.13
CA GLU A 222 -3.49 30.89 -7.71
C GLU A 222 -2.59 29.75 -7.19
N ALA A 223 -3.14 28.82 -6.41
CA ALA A 223 -2.40 27.65 -5.92
C ALA A 223 -1.92 26.79 -7.09
N LEU A 224 -2.81 26.51 -8.05
CA LEU A 224 -2.52 25.71 -9.23
C LEU A 224 -1.46 26.38 -10.11
N GLU A 225 -1.54 27.69 -10.31
CA GLU A 225 -0.54 28.43 -11.10
C GLU A 225 0.81 28.47 -10.39
N SER A 226 0.83 28.61 -9.07
CA SER A 226 2.05 28.54 -8.26
C SER A 226 2.71 27.16 -8.33
N LEU A 227 1.90 26.10 -8.29
CA LEU A 227 2.38 24.73 -8.47
C LEU A 227 2.95 24.51 -9.87
N LYS A 228 2.25 24.95 -10.93
CA LYS A 228 2.78 24.86 -12.31
C LYS A 228 4.13 25.58 -12.43
N GLU A 229 4.24 26.78 -11.87
CA GLU A 229 5.49 27.54 -11.90
C GLU A 229 6.61 26.80 -11.14
N LEU A 230 6.31 26.22 -9.96
CA LEU A 230 7.28 25.42 -9.21
C LEU A 230 7.78 24.22 -10.03
N LEU A 231 6.86 23.48 -10.64
CA LEU A 231 7.17 22.33 -11.49
C LEU A 231 7.99 22.76 -12.71
N ARG A 232 7.59 23.85 -13.39
CA ARG A 232 8.34 24.43 -14.51
C ARG A 232 9.78 24.78 -14.11
N GLN A 233 9.96 25.43 -12.95
CA GLN A 233 11.30 25.78 -12.45
C GLN A 233 12.16 24.56 -12.14
N LYS A 234 11.56 23.50 -11.56
CA LYS A 234 12.25 22.23 -11.30
C LYS A 234 12.74 21.59 -12.59
N ASP A 235 11.89 21.54 -13.61
CA ASP A 235 12.25 21.00 -14.92
C ASP A 235 13.32 21.84 -15.62
N LEU A 236 13.23 23.18 -15.57
CA LEU A 236 14.24 24.07 -16.16
C LEU A 236 15.61 23.92 -15.49
N LYS A 237 15.61 23.63 -14.18
CA LYS A 237 16.83 23.39 -13.41
C LYS A 237 17.48 22.07 -13.80
N GLU A 238 16.72 20.98 -13.89
CA GLU A 238 17.25 19.68 -14.34
C GLU A 238 17.72 19.74 -15.79
N LEU A 239 16.93 20.36 -16.68
CA LEU A 239 17.31 20.60 -18.06
C LEU A 239 18.64 21.36 -18.17
N GLY A 240 18.79 22.43 -17.38
CA GLY A 240 20.02 23.21 -17.34
C GLY A 240 21.23 22.42 -16.86
N LYS A 241 21.05 21.51 -15.88
CA LYS A 241 22.13 20.60 -15.44
C LYS A 241 22.55 19.67 -16.57
N ASN A 242 21.59 19.03 -17.23
CA ASN A 242 21.86 18.10 -18.34
C ASN A 242 22.55 18.82 -19.50
N ALA A 243 22.05 19.99 -19.90
CA ALA A 243 22.64 20.83 -20.95
C ALA A 243 24.08 21.25 -20.64
N ARG A 244 24.35 21.65 -19.39
CA ARG A 244 25.70 22.02 -18.96
C ARG A 244 26.66 20.82 -19.01
N ILE A 245 26.21 19.64 -18.57
CA ILE A 245 27.01 18.40 -18.66
C ILE A 245 27.32 18.09 -20.12
N MET A 246 26.33 18.17 -21.02
CA MET A 246 26.54 17.97 -22.46
C MET A 246 27.58 18.95 -23.02
N GLY A 247 27.48 20.24 -22.66
CA GLY A 247 28.45 21.26 -23.06
C GLY A 247 29.88 20.97 -22.58
N LEU A 248 30.03 20.43 -21.36
CA LEU A 248 31.34 20.04 -20.82
C LEU A 248 31.96 18.87 -21.61
N PHE A 249 31.17 17.84 -21.94
CA PHE A 249 31.65 16.70 -22.72
C PHE A 249 32.00 17.07 -24.17
N ARG A 250 31.21 17.97 -24.79
CA ARG A 250 31.40 18.39 -26.19
C ARG A 250 32.37 19.56 -26.39
N ALA A 251 32.87 20.18 -25.33
CA ALA A 251 33.86 21.25 -25.44
C ALA A 251 35.17 20.83 -26.17
N GLN A 252 35.43 19.54 -26.31
CA GLN A 252 36.54 19.01 -27.11
C GLN A 252 36.26 18.97 -28.62
N GLU A 253 34.98 18.90 -29.02
CA GLU A 253 34.54 18.71 -30.41
C GLU A 253 34.11 20.03 -31.10
N LYS A 254 34.04 21.15 -30.36
CA LYS A 254 33.64 22.50 -30.84
C LYS A 254 32.28 22.60 -31.54
N THR A 255 31.48 21.54 -31.57
CA THR A 255 30.17 21.57 -32.21
C THR A 255 29.11 22.15 -31.27
N SER A 256 28.33 23.12 -31.71
CA SER A 256 27.18 23.66 -30.97
C SER A 256 25.94 22.75 -31.11
N LEU A 257 24.91 22.95 -30.28
CA LEU A 257 23.64 22.22 -30.41
C LEU A 257 23.01 22.44 -31.80
N HIS A 258 23.11 23.66 -32.33
CA HIS A 258 22.61 24.07 -33.66
C HIS A 258 23.44 23.52 -34.83
N GLU A 259 24.64 22.98 -34.55
CA GLU A 259 25.47 22.29 -35.54
C GLU A 259 25.20 20.79 -35.56
N LEU A 260 24.32 20.29 -34.68
CA LEU A 260 23.78 18.93 -34.79
C LEU A 260 22.72 18.86 -35.90
N PRO A 261 22.56 17.69 -36.53
CA PRO A 261 21.40 17.41 -37.34
C PRO A 261 20.11 17.73 -36.56
N PRO A 262 19.13 18.44 -37.16
CA PRO A 262 17.90 18.84 -36.48
C PRO A 262 17.19 17.69 -35.76
N GLU A 263 17.16 16.52 -36.37
CA GLU A 263 16.59 15.28 -35.81
C GLU A 263 17.25 14.84 -34.49
N ILE A 264 18.56 15.10 -34.34
CA ILE A 264 19.31 14.78 -33.12
C ILE A 264 19.09 15.87 -32.07
N ALA A 265 19.06 17.15 -32.46
CA ALA A 265 18.76 18.26 -31.56
C ALA A 265 17.35 18.16 -30.99
N GLU A 266 16.34 17.91 -31.84
CA GLU A 266 14.95 17.68 -31.43
C GLU A 266 14.84 16.47 -30.50
N LYS A 267 15.55 15.39 -30.80
CA LYS A 267 15.58 14.21 -29.92
C LYS A 267 16.20 14.53 -28.57
N ILE A 268 17.29 15.30 -28.51
CA ILE A 268 17.91 15.73 -27.25
C ILE A 268 16.96 16.63 -26.46
N ILE A 269 16.26 17.56 -27.11
CA ILE A 269 15.26 18.42 -26.46
C ILE A 269 14.13 17.56 -25.89
N LYS A 270 13.60 16.64 -26.70
CA LYS A 270 12.49 15.76 -26.32
C LYS A 270 12.86 14.76 -25.22
N ASP A 271 14.05 14.19 -25.27
CA ASP A 271 14.55 13.21 -24.30
C ASP A 271 14.97 13.89 -22.98
N ASN A 272 15.32 15.19 -22.99
CA ASN A 272 15.63 15.96 -21.77
C ASN A 272 14.47 16.80 -21.24
N ARG A 273 13.40 16.97 -22.02
CA ARG A 273 12.14 17.54 -21.55
C ARG A 273 11.46 16.50 -20.65
N SER A 274 11.69 16.64 -19.36
CA SER A 274 11.17 15.76 -18.31
C SER A 274 9.64 15.77 -18.21
N SER A 275 8.96 16.82 -18.69
CA SER A 275 7.52 17.02 -18.46
C SER A 275 6.78 17.83 -19.54
N SER A 276 5.45 17.85 -19.43
CA SER A 276 4.56 18.72 -20.20
C SER A 276 4.58 20.19 -19.75
N HIS A 277 5.38 20.57 -18.74
CA HIS A 277 5.30 21.87 -18.06
C HIS A 277 6.14 22.98 -18.70
N ILE A 278 7.07 22.65 -19.60
CA ILE A 278 7.89 23.61 -20.37
C ILE A 278 7.56 23.46 -21.87
N SER A 279 7.49 24.57 -22.61
CA SER A 279 7.35 24.55 -24.07
C SER A 279 8.67 24.16 -24.76
N ASP A 280 8.60 23.68 -26.00
CA ASP A 280 9.81 23.30 -26.75
C ASP A 280 10.74 24.50 -26.98
N GLU A 281 10.17 25.67 -27.26
CA GLU A 281 10.92 26.94 -27.43
C GLU A 281 11.65 27.35 -26.15
N GLU A 282 10.99 27.23 -24.99
CA GLU A 282 11.59 27.56 -23.70
C GLU A 282 12.69 26.57 -23.31
N ALA A 283 12.48 25.27 -23.59
CA ALA A 283 13.47 24.23 -23.38
C ALA A 283 14.71 24.44 -24.25
N GLU A 284 14.53 24.70 -25.55
CA GLU A 284 15.61 24.97 -26.50
C GLU A 284 16.47 26.15 -26.05
N LYS A 285 15.84 27.28 -25.71
CA LYS A 285 16.53 28.46 -25.21
C LYS A 285 17.35 28.15 -23.96
N LYS A 286 16.78 27.40 -23.01
CA LYS A 286 17.47 27.03 -21.76
C LYS A 286 18.67 26.12 -22.01
N ILE A 287 18.54 25.16 -22.92
CA ILE A 287 19.63 24.26 -23.30
C ILE A 287 20.76 25.08 -23.90
N GLU A 288 20.48 25.96 -24.86
CA GLU A 288 21.50 26.77 -25.52
C GLU A 288 22.28 27.65 -24.52
N GLU A 289 21.56 28.34 -23.63
CA GLU A 289 22.17 29.17 -22.59
C GLU A 289 23.12 28.36 -21.68
N GLU A 290 22.73 27.18 -21.21
CA GLU A 290 23.51 26.38 -20.26
C GLU A 290 24.61 25.55 -20.94
N TYR A 291 24.38 25.11 -22.17
CA TYR A 291 25.37 24.45 -23.03
C TYR A 291 26.57 25.37 -23.28
N ASN A 292 26.30 26.61 -23.69
CA ASN A 292 27.33 27.61 -23.95
C ASN A 292 28.13 27.97 -22.68
N LYS A 293 27.47 28.04 -21.51
CA LYS A 293 28.17 28.21 -20.21
C LYS A 293 29.11 27.04 -19.93
N GLY A 294 28.71 25.80 -20.22
CA GLY A 294 29.56 24.61 -20.08
C GLY A 294 30.84 24.69 -20.93
N ILE A 295 30.71 25.06 -22.21
CA ILE A 295 31.86 25.25 -23.11
C ILE A 295 32.81 26.34 -22.58
N GLN A 296 32.27 27.50 -22.17
CA GLN A 296 33.07 28.62 -21.66
C GLN A 296 33.90 28.26 -20.43
N GLN A 297 33.39 27.40 -19.54
CA GLN A 297 34.13 26.97 -18.34
C GLN A 297 35.38 26.13 -18.65
N ILE A 298 35.39 25.43 -19.78
CA ILE A 298 36.55 24.63 -20.22
C ILE A 298 37.52 25.49 -21.02
N THR A 299 37.02 26.36 -21.89
CA THR A 299 37.88 27.23 -22.72
C THR A 299 38.58 28.32 -21.91
N SER A 300 38.00 28.77 -20.79
CA SER A 300 38.63 29.73 -19.86
C SER A 300 39.66 29.12 -18.90
N LYS A 301 39.78 27.77 -18.85
CA LYS A 301 40.76 27.04 -18.02
C LYS A 301 41.97 26.54 -18.81
N LYS A 302 42.06 26.83 -20.11
CA LYS A 302 43.22 26.57 -20.97
C LYS A 302 43.96 27.87 -21.25
#